data_AF-A0A920AYV7-F1
#
_entry.id   AF-A0A920AYV7-F1
#
_cell.length_a   1.000
_cell.length_b   1.000
_cell.length_c   1.000
_cell.angle_alpha   90.00
_cell.angle_beta   90.00
_cell.angle_gamma   90.00
#
_symmetry.space_group_name_H-M   'P 1'
#
loop_
_entity.id
_entity.type
_entity.pdbx_description
1 polymer ?
#
loop_
_entity_poly.entity_id
_entity_poly.type
_entity_poly.pdbx_seq_one_letter_code
_entity_poly.pdbx_strand_id
1 'polypeptide(L)'
;MVGNSEIIPRKVKIAGPKEIIEKINTVSTVEYDLNEISDEIQTKMILKTITEDIIELTPKEVLFKQKIEVISERIISEIPVQLKNVINEVQVFLSPQTVSLTVVGGIDFISSLNPKDININVDFSKWKPSVKFYPIQVEAPSDIIKWMDLSPQNIELIVTKSVE
;
A
#
# COMPACT_ATOMS: atom_id res chain seq x y z
N MET A 1 -9.32 5.54 -8.84
CA MET A 1 -8.14 4.77 -9.30
C MET A 1 -7.66 3.89 -8.16
N VAL A 2 -7.20 2.68 -8.45
CA VAL A 2 -6.64 1.76 -7.45
C VAL A 2 -5.31 1.20 -7.96
N GLY A 3 -4.41 0.86 -7.05
CA GLY A 3 -3.06 0.39 -7.37
C GLY A 3 -2.15 1.45 -7.99
N ASN A 4 -0.95 1.03 -8.37
CA ASN A 4 0.08 1.90 -8.94
C ASN A 4 -0.15 2.16 -10.43
N SER A 5 0.09 3.40 -10.87
CA SER A 5 0.12 3.75 -12.29
C SER A 5 1.36 3.21 -12.99
N GLU A 6 1.22 2.88 -14.28
CA GLU A 6 2.31 2.43 -15.13
C GLU A 6 2.60 3.44 -16.24
N ILE A 7 3.88 3.73 -16.48
CA ILE A 7 4.35 4.58 -17.58
C ILE A 7 5.38 3.79 -18.38
N ILE A 8 5.15 3.62 -19.69
CA ILE A 8 5.98 2.82 -20.57
C ILE A 8 6.40 3.63 -21.81
N PRO A 9 7.71 3.84 -22.05
CA PRO A 9 8.82 3.52 -21.17
C PRO A 9 8.94 4.50 -19.99
N ARG A 10 9.48 4.05 -18.85
CA ARG A 10 9.82 4.93 -17.70
C ARG A 10 11.04 5.82 -17.94
N LYS A 11 11.77 5.59 -19.04
CA LYS A 11 12.98 6.34 -19.40
C LYS A 11 12.87 6.78 -20.85
N VAL A 12 13.35 8.00 -21.10
CA VAL A 12 13.37 8.64 -22.41
C VAL A 12 14.78 9.11 -22.70
N LYS A 13 15.20 8.99 -23.96
CA LYS A 13 16.48 9.50 -24.43
C LYS A 13 16.32 10.98 -24.75
N ILE A 14 17.31 11.78 -24.34
CA ILE A 14 17.39 13.21 -24.60
C ILE A 14 18.65 13.46 -25.44
N ALA A 15 18.53 14.21 -26.53
CA ALA A 15 19.63 14.65 -27.38
C ALA A 15 19.56 16.17 -27.60
N GLY A 16 20.70 16.83 -27.78
CA GLY A 16 20.82 18.30 -27.70
C GLY A 16 22.13 18.74 -27.04
N PRO A 17 22.37 20.04 -26.82
CA PRO A 17 23.62 20.52 -26.27
C PRO A 17 23.84 20.08 -24.82
N LYS A 18 25.06 19.68 -24.52
CA LYS A 18 25.45 19.11 -23.22
C LYS A 18 25.08 20.02 -22.04
N GLU A 19 25.37 21.32 -22.16
CA GLU A 19 25.14 22.33 -21.10
C GLU A 19 23.66 22.48 -20.71
N ILE A 20 22.75 22.08 -21.60
CA ILE A 20 21.30 22.14 -21.41
C ILE A 20 20.79 20.81 -20.86
N ILE A 21 21.21 19.69 -21.46
CA ILE A 21 20.80 18.34 -21.02
C ILE A 21 21.21 18.06 -19.58
N GLU A 22 22.42 18.47 -19.17
CA GLU A 22 22.91 18.26 -17.81
C GLU A 22 22.04 18.94 -16.73
N LYS A 23 21.20 19.90 -17.11
CA LYS A 23 20.25 20.58 -16.20
C LYS A 23 18.89 19.89 -16.14
N ILE A 24 18.61 18.92 -17.00
CA ILE A 24 17.31 18.25 -17.12
C ILE A 24 17.33 16.97 -16.30
N ASN A 25 16.66 16.99 -15.15
CA ASN A 25 16.49 15.80 -14.29
C ASN A 25 15.21 15.03 -14.59
N THR A 26 14.19 15.69 -15.13
CA THR A 26 12.85 15.14 -15.35
C THR A 26 12.24 15.66 -16.63
N VAL A 27 11.48 14.81 -17.32
CA VAL A 27 10.66 15.18 -18.48
C VAL A 27 9.20 14.97 -18.10
N SER A 28 8.37 15.97 -18.32
CA SER A 28 6.93 15.93 -18.03
C SER A 28 6.14 15.70 -19.30
N THR A 29 4.92 15.19 -19.18
CA THR A 29 3.94 15.16 -20.28
C THR A 29 3.25 16.52 -20.43
N VAL A 30 2.55 16.71 -21.54
CA VAL A 30 1.49 17.72 -21.58
C VAL A 30 0.40 17.37 -20.56
N GLU A 31 -0.39 18.35 -20.13
CA GLU A 31 -1.49 18.10 -19.22
C GLU A 31 -2.61 17.32 -19.92
N TYR A 32 -3.15 16.31 -19.24
CA TYR A 32 -4.26 15.50 -19.70
C TYR A 32 -5.37 15.58 -18.66
N ASP A 33 -6.58 15.95 -19.09
CA ASP A 33 -7.77 15.80 -18.27
C ASP A 33 -8.30 14.36 -18.40
N LEU A 34 -8.41 13.67 -17.27
CA LEU A 34 -8.83 12.28 -17.15
C LEU A 34 -10.12 12.16 -16.33
N ASN A 35 -11.04 13.11 -16.51
CA ASN A 35 -12.38 13.12 -15.91
C ASN A 35 -13.32 12.07 -16.55
N GLU A 36 -14.33 11.64 -15.78
CA GLU A 36 -15.43 10.75 -16.21
C GLU A 36 -15.01 9.36 -16.74
N ILE A 37 -13.80 8.89 -16.41
CA ILE A 37 -13.35 7.58 -16.87
C ILE A 37 -13.93 6.47 -15.98
N SER A 38 -14.67 5.55 -16.61
CA SER A 38 -15.25 4.36 -15.97
C SER A 38 -14.42 3.09 -16.16
N ASP A 39 -13.58 3.04 -17.21
CA ASP A 39 -12.81 1.85 -17.61
C ASP A 39 -11.31 2.03 -17.38
N GLU A 40 -10.52 0.96 -17.55
CA GLU A 40 -9.06 1.05 -17.49
C GLU A 40 -8.52 2.12 -18.43
N ILE A 41 -7.63 2.97 -17.91
CA ILE A 41 -6.96 3.99 -18.70
C ILE A 41 -5.79 3.34 -19.39
N GLN A 42 -5.78 3.42 -20.72
CA GLN A 42 -4.60 3.14 -21.52
C GLN A 42 -4.47 4.23 -22.57
N THR A 43 -3.67 5.26 -22.28
CA THR A 43 -3.55 6.44 -23.15
C THR A 43 -2.10 6.78 -23.44
N LYS A 44 -1.85 7.27 -24.66
CA LYS A 44 -0.55 7.79 -25.06
C LYS A 44 -0.45 9.24 -24.61
N MET A 45 0.50 9.52 -23.73
CA MET A 45 0.81 10.85 -23.23
C MET A 45 2.02 11.42 -23.95
N ILE A 46 1.83 12.54 -24.62
CA ILE A 46 2.85 13.29 -25.33
C ILE A 46 3.75 13.97 -24.31
N LEU A 47 5.07 13.85 -24.50
CA LEU A 47 6.04 14.56 -23.69
C LEU A 47 5.99 16.04 -24.02
N LYS A 48 5.95 16.89 -22.99
CA LYS A 48 6.01 18.33 -23.15
C LYS A 48 7.34 18.69 -23.78
N THR A 49 7.29 19.38 -24.92
CA THR A 49 8.48 19.92 -25.57
C THR A 49 9.21 20.81 -24.58
N ILE A 50 10.49 20.53 -24.36
CA ILE A 50 11.37 21.39 -23.58
C ILE A 50 11.68 22.58 -24.51
N THR A 51 11.52 23.79 -24.00
CA THR A 51 11.40 25.09 -24.71
C THR A 51 12.54 25.51 -25.64
N GLU A 52 13.47 24.61 -25.96
CA GLU A 52 14.56 24.87 -26.87
C GLU A 52 14.43 23.89 -28.04
N ASP A 53 14.13 24.40 -29.24
CA ASP A 53 13.97 23.64 -30.50
C ASP A 53 15.19 22.78 -30.91
N ILE A 54 16.24 22.80 -30.08
CA ILE A 54 17.50 22.05 -30.17
C ILE A 54 17.52 20.78 -29.30
N ILE A 55 16.44 20.49 -28.56
CA ILE A 55 16.33 19.28 -27.73
C ILE A 55 15.39 18.27 -28.40
N GLU A 56 15.88 17.05 -28.60
CA GLU A 56 15.12 15.94 -29.13
C GLU A 56 14.86 14.87 -28.05
N LEU A 57 13.59 14.51 -27.89
CA LEU A 57 13.14 13.44 -27.00
C LEU A 57 12.78 12.20 -27.81
N THR A 58 13.27 11.03 -27.38
CA THR A 58 12.93 9.74 -28.00
C THR A 58 12.60 8.70 -26.91
N PRO A 59 11.38 8.13 -26.91
CA PRO A 59 10.22 8.49 -27.74
C PRO A 59 9.63 9.87 -27.39
N LYS A 60 8.78 10.42 -28.27
CA LYS A 60 8.05 11.69 -28.04
C LYS A 60 6.77 11.52 -27.21
N GLU A 61 6.34 10.28 -27.01
CA GLU A 61 5.17 9.90 -26.24
C GLU A 61 5.48 8.68 -25.38
N VAL A 62 4.74 8.54 -24.28
CA VAL A 62 4.78 7.40 -23.39
C VAL A 62 3.37 6.84 -23.23
N LEU A 63 3.25 5.54 -23.00
CA LEU A 63 1.99 4.89 -22.68
C LEU A 63 1.75 4.99 -21.17
N PHE A 64 0.69 5.68 -20.78
CA PHE A 64 0.18 5.69 -19.42
C PHE A 64 -0.90 4.63 -19.28
N LYS A 65 -0.77 3.78 -18.26
CA LYS A 65 -1.79 2.82 -17.86
C LYS A 65 -2.20 3.02 -16.42
N GLN A 66 -3.50 2.96 -16.17
CA GLN A 66 -4.05 2.97 -14.83
C GLN A 66 -5.30 2.11 -14.76
N LYS A 67 -5.29 1.13 -13.86
CA LYS A 67 -6.48 0.34 -13.56
C LYS A 67 -7.53 1.18 -12.85
N ILE A 68 -8.77 1.08 -13.31
CA ILE A 68 -9.96 1.60 -12.65
C ILE A 68 -10.78 0.41 -12.17
N GLU A 69 -11.17 0.42 -10.91
CA GLU A 69 -12.03 -0.58 -10.32
C GLU A 69 -13.13 0.10 -9.51
N VAL A 70 -14.27 -0.59 -9.39
CA VAL A 70 -15.33 -0.22 -8.45
C VAL A 70 -14.77 -0.35 -7.04
N ILE A 71 -14.98 0.69 -6.23
CA ILE A 71 -14.65 0.64 -4.80
C ILE A 71 -15.77 -0.08 -4.07
N SER A 72 -15.39 -1.06 -3.26
CA SER A 72 -16.32 -1.79 -2.41
C SER A 72 -15.70 -2.02 -1.03
N GLU A 73 -16.47 -2.65 -0.16
CA GLU A 73 -16.06 -3.04 1.18
C GLU A 73 -16.15 -4.56 1.35
N ARG A 74 -15.22 -5.11 2.13
CA ARG A 74 -15.22 -6.53 2.48
C ARG A 74 -14.79 -6.70 3.93
N ILE A 75 -15.49 -7.57 4.64
CA ILE A 75 -15.06 -8.02 5.97
C ILE A 75 -13.99 -9.10 5.78
N ILE A 76 -12.81 -8.88 6.35
CA ILE A 76 -11.73 -9.86 6.43
C ILE A 76 -11.75 -10.44 7.84
N SER A 77 -12.05 -11.72 7.94
CA SER A 77 -12.12 -12.47 9.19
C SER A 77 -10.88 -13.34 9.40
N GLU A 78 -10.70 -13.82 10.63
CA GLU A 78 -9.63 -14.77 10.99
C GLU A 78 -8.21 -14.25 10.72
N ILE A 79 -8.01 -12.93 10.86
CA ILE A 79 -6.70 -12.31 10.72
C ILE A 79 -5.86 -12.69 11.93
N PRO A 80 -4.72 -13.40 11.77
CA PRO A 80 -3.91 -13.83 12.90
C PRO A 80 -3.23 -12.64 13.58
N VAL A 81 -3.27 -12.61 14.91
CA VAL A 81 -2.55 -11.62 15.72
C VAL A 81 -1.15 -12.13 16.01
N GLN A 82 -0.15 -11.31 15.72
CA GLN A 82 1.25 -11.62 15.98
C GLN A 82 1.74 -10.93 17.26
N LEU A 83 2.56 -11.62 18.03
CA LEU A 83 3.21 -11.03 19.19
C LEU A 83 4.64 -10.62 18.83
N LYS A 84 4.99 -9.36 19.08
CA LYS A 84 6.35 -8.82 18.87
C LYS A 84 7.05 -8.61 20.22
N ASN A 85 8.38 -8.67 20.21
CA ASN A 85 9.26 -8.33 21.34
C ASN A 85 9.07 -9.19 22.62
N VAL A 86 8.85 -10.50 22.48
CA VAL A 86 8.74 -11.43 23.61
C VAL A 86 10.12 -11.76 24.17
N ILE A 87 10.23 -11.88 25.49
CA ILE A 87 11.45 -12.34 26.18
C ILE A 87 11.45 -13.87 26.32
N ASN A 88 12.61 -14.51 26.32
CA ASN A 88 12.72 -15.98 26.25
C ASN A 88 12.21 -16.70 27.50
N GLU A 89 12.15 -16.01 28.65
CA GLU A 89 11.83 -16.56 29.97
C GLU A 89 10.32 -16.75 30.20
N VAL A 90 9.48 -16.32 29.25
CA VAL A 90 8.02 -16.39 29.39
C VAL A 90 7.36 -16.96 28.14
N GLN A 91 6.28 -17.69 28.37
CA GLN A 91 5.35 -18.09 27.32
C GLN A 91 4.13 -17.18 27.36
N VAL A 92 3.74 -16.65 26.20
CA VAL A 92 2.64 -15.68 26.09
C VAL A 92 1.60 -16.21 25.13
N PHE A 93 0.36 -16.24 25.57
CA PHE A 93 -0.80 -16.60 24.75
C PHE A 93 -1.70 -15.38 24.54
N LEU A 94 -2.17 -15.24 23.30
CA LEU A 94 -3.11 -14.20 22.89
C LEU A 94 -4.53 -14.73 22.99
N SER A 95 -5.44 -13.94 23.56
CA SER A 95 -6.87 -14.24 23.58
C SER A 95 -7.68 -13.01 23.16
N PRO A 96 -8.42 -13.07 22.04
CA PRO A 96 -8.39 -14.12 21.00
C PRO A 96 -7.07 -14.15 20.19
N GLN A 97 -6.87 -15.20 19.42
CA GLN A 97 -5.70 -15.34 18.52
C GLN A 97 -5.92 -14.70 17.14
N THR A 98 -7.17 -14.36 16.82
CA THR A 98 -7.56 -13.78 15.55
C THR A 98 -8.49 -12.58 15.75
N VAL A 99 -8.46 -11.66 14.80
CA VAL A 99 -9.36 -10.49 14.73
C VAL A 99 -10.06 -10.47 13.38
N SER A 100 -11.04 -9.58 13.24
CA SER A 100 -11.63 -9.20 11.96
C SER A 100 -11.62 -7.68 11.79
N LEU A 101 -11.64 -7.22 10.55
CA LEU A 101 -11.84 -5.81 10.21
C LEU A 101 -12.52 -5.68 8.84
N THR A 102 -13.13 -4.53 8.58
CA THR A 102 -13.68 -4.16 7.28
C THR A 102 -12.62 -3.41 6.48
N VAL A 103 -12.34 -3.85 5.25
CA VAL A 103 -11.45 -3.15 4.30
C VAL A 103 -12.26 -2.48 3.19
N VAL A 104 -11.77 -1.34 2.72
CA VAL A 104 -12.32 -0.60 1.57
C VAL A 104 -11.22 -0.50 0.52
N GLY A 105 -11.53 -0.89 -0.72
CA GLY A 105 -10.57 -0.89 -1.82
C GLY A 105 -11.21 -1.30 -3.14
N GLY A 106 -10.38 -1.48 -4.17
CA GLY A 106 -10.83 -2.03 -5.46
C GLY A 106 -11.40 -3.43 -5.29
N ILE A 107 -12.54 -3.70 -5.92
CA ILE A 107 -13.30 -4.95 -5.76
C ILE A 107 -12.46 -6.19 -6.03
N ASP A 108 -11.58 -6.17 -7.04
CA ASP A 108 -10.75 -7.33 -7.38
C ASP A 108 -9.66 -7.54 -6.31
N PHE A 109 -9.03 -6.44 -5.88
CA PHE A 109 -7.99 -6.48 -4.86
C PHE A 109 -8.54 -6.99 -3.52
N ILE A 110 -9.61 -6.38 -3.00
CA ILE A 110 -10.15 -6.80 -1.69
C ILE A 110 -10.76 -8.20 -1.75
N SER A 111 -11.26 -8.65 -2.91
CA SER A 111 -11.80 -10.02 -3.06
C SER A 111 -10.71 -11.09 -3.05
N SER A 112 -9.51 -10.76 -3.54
CA SER A 112 -8.35 -11.67 -3.55
C SER A 112 -7.52 -11.64 -2.26
N LEU A 113 -7.72 -10.62 -1.41
CA LEU A 113 -6.99 -10.44 -0.16
C LEU A 113 -7.14 -11.63 0.80
N ASN A 114 -6.01 -12.13 1.30
CA ASN A 114 -5.94 -13.15 2.34
C ASN A 114 -5.83 -12.49 3.73
N PRO A 115 -6.39 -13.09 4.80
CA PRO A 115 -6.22 -12.57 6.15
C PRO A 115 -4.75 -12.35 6.56
N LYS A 116 -3.82 -13.18 6.07
CA LYS A 116 -2.38 -13.05 6.36
C LYS A 116 -1.69 -11.86 5.69
N ASP A 117 -2.34 -11.22 4.72
CA ASP A 117 -1.81 -10.03 4.04
C ASP A 117 -1.96 -8.77 4.91
N ILE A 118 -2.81 -8.83 5.94
CA ILE A 118 -2.99 -7.76 6.93
C ILE A 118 -2.17 -8.12 8.17
N ASN A 119 -1.20 -7.28 8.50
CA ASN A 119 -0.35 -7.51 9.66
C ASN A 119 -0.97 -6.88 10.91
N ILE A 120 -1.46 -7.73 11.81
CA ILE A 120 -1.97 -7.34 13.12
C ILE A 120 -0.96 -7.75 14.18
N ASN A 121 -0.51 -6.81 15.01
CA ASN A 121 0.47 -7.13 16.04
C ASN A 121 0.20 -6.48 17.40
N VAL A 122 0.65 -7.16 18.45
CA VAL A 122 0.71 -6.68 19.83
C VAL A 122 2.18 -6.61 20.25
N ASP A 123 2.56 -5.53 20.92
CA ASP A 123 3.93 -5.31 21.39
C ASP A 123 4.06 -5.72 22.86
N PHE A 124 4.76 -6.83 23.10
CA PHE A 124 4.98 -7.36 24.45
C PHE A 124 5.85 -6.44 25.31
N SER A 125 6.68 -5.57 24.73
CA SER A 125 7.52 -4.64 25.51
C SER A 125 6.71 -3.68 26.38
N LYS A 126 5.42 -3.49 26.06
CA LYS A 126 4.47 -2.66 26.82
C LYS A 126 3.77 -3.43 27.95
N TRP A 127 4.03 -4.72 28.10
CA TRP A 127 3.36 -5.58 29.06
C TRP A 127 3.63 -5.16 30.50
N LYS A 128 2.57 -5.19 31.32
CA LYS A 128 2.58 -4.93 32.75
C LYS A 128 1.68 -5.95 33.46
N PRO A 129 2.09 -6.52 34.60
CA PRO A 129 1.28 -7.49 35.35
C PRO A 129 -0.12 -6.98 35.74
N SER A 130 -0.29 -5.67 35.90
CA SER A 130 -1.57 -5.04 36.25
C SER A 130 -2.50 -4.78 35.07
N VAL A 131 -2.04 -4.97 33.83
CA VAL A 131 -2.79 -4.70 32.61
C VAL A 131 -3.04 -6.00 31.86
N LYS A 132 -4.31 -6.31 31.62
CA LYS A 132 -4.72 -7.53 30.90
C LYS A 132 -4.84 -7.32 29.40
N PHE A 133 -5.46 -6.20 28.99
CA PHE A 133 -5.82 -5.93 27.60
C PHE A 133 -4.85 -4.92 26.97
N TYR A 134 -4.41 -5.23 25.76
CA TYR A 134 -3.44 -4.43 25.01
C TYR A 134 -4.00 -4.06 23.65
N PRO A 135 -3.79 -2.81 23.21
CA PRO A 135 -4.22 -2.39 21.88
C PRO A 135 -3.41 -3.11 20.81
N ILE A 136 -4.10 -3.46 19.72
CA ILE A 136 -3.49 -4.02 18.52
C ILE A 136 -3.08 -2.93 17.53
N GLN A 137 -1.97 -3.18 16.84
CA GLN A 137 -1.48 -2.35 15.75
C GLN A 137 -1.85 -3.01 14.43
N VAL A 138 -2.37 -2.22 13.50
CA VAL A 138 -2.81 -2.66 12.17
C VAL A 138 -1.88 -2.07 11.12
N GLU A 139 -1.24 -2.92 10.35
CA GLU A 139 -0.45 -2.58 9.17
C GLU A 139 -1.13 -3.23 7.95
N ALA A 140 -1.86 -2.41 7.19
CA ALA A 140 -2.60 -2.83 6.01
C ALA A 140 -1.78 -2.60 4.72
N PRO A 141 -1.94 -3.42 3.67
CA PRO A 141 -1.38 -3.16 2.34
C PRO A 141 -1.76 -1.79 1.78
N SER A 142 -0.89 -1.20 0.96
CA SER A 142 -1.08 0.15 0.37
C SER A 142 -2.31 0.28 -0.52
N ASP A 143 -2.77 -0.82 -1.11
CA ASP A 143 -3.92 -0.88 -2.01
C ASP A 143 -5.25 -0.87 -1.25
N ILE A 144 -5.22 -1.01 0.08
CA ILE A 144 -6.36 -0.74 0.95
C ILE A 144 -6.47 0.77 1.16
N ILE A 145 -7.57 1.35 0.68
CA ILE A 145 -7.85 2.79 0.79
C ILE A 145 -8.13 3.15 2.25
N LYS A 146 -8.90 2.31 2.94
CA LYS A 146 -9.30 2.51 4.34
C LYS A 146 -9.64 1.17 4.96
N TRP A 147 -9.45 1.04 6.28
CA TRP A 147 -10.04 -0.03 7.07
C TRP A 147 -10.84 0.54 8.26
N MET A 148 -11.80 -0.23 8.77
CA MET A 148 -12.61 0.12 9.95
C MET A 148 -13.16 -1.13 10.66
N ASP A 149 -13.93 -0.94 11.73
CA ASP A 149 -14.64 -2.00 12.46
C ASP A 149 -13.74 -3.13 12.99
N LEU A 150 -12.52 -2.80 13.40
CA LEU A 150 -11.59 -3.75 13.99
C LEU A 150 -12.18 -4.36 15.26
N SER A 151 -12.30 -5.69 15.26
CA SER A 151 -12.92 -6.45 16.35
C SER A 151 -12.17 -7.74 16.65
N PRO A 152 -11.77 -7.97 17.93
CA PRO A 152 -11.76 -7.00 19.02
C PRO A 152 -10.68 -5.91 18.84
N GLN A 153 -10.84 -4.77 19.52
CA GLN A 153 -9.85 -3.66 19.51
C GLN A 153 -8.67 -3.88 20.46
N ASN A 154 -8.82 -4.79 21.42
CA ASN A 154 -7.78 -5.11 22.38
C ASN A 154 -7.69 -6.63 22.54
N ILE A 155 -6.49 -7.11 22.81
CA ILE A 155 -6.19 -8.54 23.01
C ILE A 155 -5.70 -8.75 24.43
N GLU A 156 -6.17 -9.81 25.07
CA GLU A 156 -5.67 -10.23 26.37
C GLU A 156 -4.33 -10.97 26.20
N LEU A 157 -3.35 -10.59 27.02
CA LEU A 157 -2.05 -11.28 27.11
C LEU A 157 -2.03 -12.19 28.34
N ILE A 158 -2.02 -13.50 28.11
CA ILE A 158 -1.89 -14.51 29.17
C ILE A 158 -0.42 -14.93 29.23
N VAL A 159 0.26 -14.59 30.33
CA VAL A 159 1.70 -14.84 30.50
C VAL A 159 1.95 -15.92 31.53
N THR A 160 2.71 -16.95 31.16
CA THR A 160 3.15 -18.04 32.04
C THR A 160 4.67 -18.14 32.03
N LYS A 161 5.27 -18.62 33.12
CA LYS A 161 6.71 -18.93 33.12
C LYS A 161 6.98 -20.05 32.12
N SER A 162 8.02 -19.92 31.31
CA SER A 162 8.47 -21.01 30.46
C SER A 162 8.87 -22.19 31.36
N VAL A 163 8.29 -23.36 31.11
CA VAL A 163 8.72 -24.61 31.73
C VAL A 163 9.69 -25.24 30.74
N GLU A 164 10.99 -25.18 31.06
CA GLU A 164 12.00 -26.02 30.38
C GLU A 164 11.74 -27.51 30.63
#